data_AF-A6YIM1-F1
#
_entry.id   AF-A6YIM1-F1
#
_cell.length_a   1.000
_cell.length_b   1.000
_cell.length_c   1.000
_cell.angle_alpha   90.00
_cell.angle_beta   90.00
_cell.angle_gamma   90.00
#
_symmetry.space_group_name_H-M   'P 1'
#
loop_
_entity.id
_entity.type
_entity.pdbx_description
1 polymer ?
#
loop_
_entity_poly.entity_id
_entity_poly.type
_entity_poly.pdbx_seq_one_letter_code
_entity_poly.pdbx_strand_id
1 'polypeptide(L)' 'LHWYTGEGMDEMEFTEAESNMNDLVSEYQQYQDATVDGELEYEDEEEEEAA' A
#
# COMPACT_ATOMS: atom_id res chain seq x y z
N LEU A 1 14.50 -19.66 5.54
CA LEU A 1 13.47 -20.71 5.64
C LEU A 1 13.85 -21.77 6.67
N HIS A 2 14.93 -22.56 6.49
CA HIS A 2 15.28 -23.67 7.40
C HIS A 2 15.42 -23.33 8.90
N TRP A 3 15.92 -22.14 9.29
CA TRP A 3 15.97 -21.74 10.71
C TRP A 3 14.59 -21.45 11.33
N TYR A 4 13.63 -21.06 10.50
CA TYR A 4 12.29 -20.68 10.94
C TYR A 4 11.33 -21.88 10.89
N THR A 5 11.47 -22.74 9.87
CA THR A 5 10.77 -24.03 9.82
C THR A 5 11.35 -25.05 10.81
N GLY A 6 12.64 -24.91 11.17
CA GLY A 6 13.29 -25.71 12.22
C GLY A 6 12.82 -25.40 13.64
N GLU A 7 12.24 -24.22 13.87
CA GLU A 7 11.63 -23.79 15.14
C GLU A 7 10.10 -24.03 15.17
N GLY A 8 9.55 -24.66 14.13
CA GLY A 8 8.15 -25.09 14.08
C GLY A 8 7.19 -24.13 13.36
N MET A 9 7.68 -23.09 12.68
CA MET A 9 6.84 -22.21 11.86
C MET A 9 6.52 -22.89 10.51
N ASP A 10 5.26 -22.88 10.09
CA ASP A 10 4.82 -23.53 8.85
C ASP A 10 5.28 -22.70 7.63
N GLU A 11 5.59 -23.37 6.53
CA GLU A 11 5.91 -22.70 5.27
C GLU A 11 4.72 -21.86 4.76
N MET A 12 3.48 -22.25 5.09
CA MET A 12 2.28 -21.46 4.77
C MET A 12 2.20 -20.14 5.53
N GLU A 13 2.74 -20.07 6.75
CA GLU A 13 2.75 -18.84 7.56
C GLU A 13 3.63 -17.75 6.91
N PHE A 14 4.64 -18.14 6.12
CA PHE A 14 5.42 -17.18 5.33
C PHE A 14 4.58 -16.54 4.22
N THR A 15 3.77 -17.33 3.51
CA THR A 15 2.89 -16.81 2.45
C THR A 15 1.77 -15.94 3.03
N GLU A 16 1.23 -16.29 4.20
CA GLU A 16 0.25 -15.46 4.90
C GLU A 16 0.86 -14.13 5.39
N ALA A 17 2.07 -14.16 5.98
CA ALA A 17 2.77 -12.96 6.41
C ALA A 17 3.14 -12.05 5.23
N GLU A 18 3.53 -12.63 4.08
CA GLU A 18 3.77 -11.89 2.84
C GLU A 18 2.49 -11.22 2.33
N SER A 19 1.35 -11.94 2.31
CA SER A 19 0.05 -11.37 1.94
C SER A 19 -0.33 -10.21 2.85
N ASN A 20 -0.23 -10.39 4.17
CA ASN A 20 -0.55 -9.33 5.14
C ASN A 20 0.32 -8.07 4.94
N MET A 21 1.60 -8.24 4.60
CA MET A 21 2.48 -7.11 4.31
C MET A 21 2.09 -6.41 3.01
N ASN A 22 1.73 -7.16 1.97
CA ASN A 22 1.28 -6.60 0.69
C ASN A 22 -0.06 -5.86 0.82
N ASP A 23 -0.99 -6.38 1.63
CA ASP A 23 -2.26 -5.73 1.93
C ASP A 23 -2.02 -4.38 2.62
N LEU A 24 -1.15 -4.33 3.62
CA LEU A 24 -0.78 -3.09 4.30
C LEU A 24 -0.14 -2.06 3.35
N VAL A 25 0.78 -2.49 2.50
CA VAL A 25 1.42 -1.60 1.49
C VAL A 25 0.36 -1.07 0.52
N SER A 26 -0.57 -1.90 0.11
CA SER A 26 -1.66 -1.52 -0.82
C SER A 26 -2.60 -0.51 -0.18
N GLU A 27 -2.94 -0.65 1.11
CA GLU A 27 -3.74 0.34 1.84
C GLU A 27 -3.04 1.70 1.88
N TYR A 28 -1.74 1.74 2.19
CA TYR A 28 -0.99 2.99 2.19
C TYR A 28 -0.92 3.65 0.81
N GLN A 29 -0.72 2.84 -0.25
CA GLN A 29 -0.71 3.35 -1.60
C GLN A 29 -2.07 3.93 -1.98
N GLN A 30 -3.17 3.28 -1.61
CA GLN A 30 -4.51 3.79 -1.86
C GLN A 30 -4.76 5.14 -1.16
N TYR A 31 -4.32 5.32 0.09
CA TYR A 31 -4.44 6.61 0.77
C TYR A 31 -3.58 7.70 0.13
N GLN A 32 -2.36 7.35 -0.29
CA GLN A 32 -1.50 8.28 -1.03
C GLN A 32 -2.18 8.70 -2.34
N ASP A 33 -2.61 7.74 -3.14
CA ASP A 33 -3.24 8.00 -4.44
C ASP A 33 -4.54 8.79 -4.27
N ALA A 34 -5.37 8.48 -3.26
CA ALA A 34 -6.59 9.24 -2.97
C ALA A 34 -6.33 10.67 -2.49
N THR A 35 -5.17 10.93 -1.86
CA THR A 35 -4.77 12.28 -1.46
C THR A 35 -4.25 13.06 -2.67
N VAL A 36 -3.43 12.41 -3.50
CA VAL A 36 -2.83 12.99 -4.70
C VAL A 36 -3.89 13.27 -5.78
N ASP A 37 -4.83 12.36 -6.02
CA ASP A 37 -5.90 12.52 -7.02
C ASP A 37 -6.81 13.72 -6.66
N GLY A 38 -7.09 13.91 -5.37
CA GLY A 38 -7.81 15.09 -4.90
C GLY A 38 -7.00 16.38 -5.04
N GLU A 39 -5.72 16.38 -4.63
CA GLU A 39 -4.86 17.57 -4.68
C GLU A 39 -4.59 18.04 -6.13
N LEU A 40 -4.48 17.11 -7.09
CA LEU A 40 -4.35 17.42 -8.52
C LEU A 40 -5.64 18.01 -9.11
N GLU A 41 -6.82 17.51 -8.74
CA GLU A 41 -8.10 18.11 -9.18
C GLU A 41 -8.25 19.57 -8.69
N TYR A 42 -7.87 19.86 -7.44
CA TYR A 42 -7.93 21.24 -6.92
C TYR A 42 -6.92 22.18 -7.59
N GLU A 43 -5.71 21.71 -7.91
CA GLU A 43 -4.71 22.51 -8.63
C GLU A 43 -5.17 22.86 -10.05
N ASP A 44 -5.76 21.90 -10.78
CA ASP A 44 -6.29 22.14 -12.13
C ASP A 44 -7.49 23.12 -12.12
N GLU A 45 -8.40 23.03 -11.14
CA GLU A 45 -9.52 23.99 -10.99
C GLU A 45 -9.05 25.41 -10.65
N GLU A 46 -8.05 25.58 -9.78
CA GLU A 46 -7.48 26.91 -9.48
C GLU A 46 -6.76 27.53 -10.69
N GLU A 47 -6.09 26.73 -11.51
CA GLU A 47 -5.41 27.22 -12.72
C GLU A 47 -6.40 27.68 -13.79
N GLU A 48 -7.57 27.02 -13.90
CA GLU A 48 -8.64 27.40 -14.84
C GLU A 48 -9.39 28.67 -14.38
N GLU A 49 -9.63 28.87 -13.08
CA GLU A 49 -10.23 30.12 -12.55
C GLU A 49 -9.29 31.34 -12.64
N ALA A 50 -7.96 31.12 -12.69
CA ALA A 50 -6.97 32.20 -12.74
C ALA A 50 -6.69 32.76 -14.15
N ALA A 51 -7.23 32.14 -15.22
CA ALA A 51 -7.01 32.49 -16.63
C ALA A 51 -8.13 33.35 -17.25
#